data_AF-A0A286T5J2-F1
#
_entry.id   AF-A0A286T5J2-F1
#
_cell.length_a   1.000
_cell.length_b   1.000
_cell.length_c   1.000
_cell.angle_alpha   90.00
_cell.angle_beta   90.00
_cell.angle_gamma   90.00
#
_symmetry.space_group_name_H-M   'P 1'
#
loop_
_entity.id
_entity.type
_entity.pdbx_description
1 polymer ?
#
loop_
_entity_poly.entity_id
_entity_poly.type
_entity_poly.pdbx_seq_one_letter_code
_entity_poly.pdbx_strand_id
1 'polypeptide(L)'
;MIAVWEEFFRATFAACLRYSKQREAALKRAKLSHADLEELAIGSVQVERSVAEFFSFQRPSAIAETFKLLDPKLDLAAPLRKPYRRRRVPLYDSIEALVEQRNALVHAGDISLGLFDKQLETTMTDLTEAINRAYNYIAKHYGFVPNHDY
;
A
#
# COMPACT_ATOMS: atom_id res chain seq x y z
N MET A 1 -7.07 -10.24 -3.68
CA MET A 1 -6.84 -9.56 -2.38
C MET A 1 -5.59 -8.69 -2.37
N ILE A 2 -4.38 -9.23 -2.56
CA ILE A 2 -3.15 -8.39 -2.57
C ILE A 2 -3.16 -7.32 -3.66
N ALA A 3 -3.71 -7.61 -4.84
CA ALA A 3 -3.88 -6.59 -5.87
C ALA A 3 -4.81 -5.43 -5.43
N VAL A 4 -5.86 -5.72 -4.66
CA VAL A 4 -6.79 -4.70 -4.14
C VAL A 4 -6.12 -3.86 -3.05
N TRP A 5 -5.35 -4.51 -2.17
CA TRP A 5 -4.50 -3.84 -1.19
C TRP A 5 -3.51 -2.89 -1.87
N GLU A 6 -2.80 -3.37 -2.89
CA GLU A 6 -1.82 -2.60 -3.63
C GLU A 6 -2.48 -1.41 -4.35
N GLU A 7 -3.61 -1.63 -5.01
CA GLU A 7 -4.37 -0.59 -5.71
C GLU A 7 -4.91 0.48 -4.74
N PHE A 8 -5.42 0.08 -3.57
CA PHE A 8 -5.87 1.02 -2.55
C PHE A 8 -4.75 2.01 -2.17
N PHE A 9 -3.55 1.51 -1.86
CA PHE A 9 -2.43 2.38 -1.48
C PHE A 9 -1.90 3.18 -2.66
N ARG A 10 -1.88 2.61 -3.87
CA ARG A 10 -1.44 3.32 -5.08
C ARG A 10 -2.35 4.49 -5.41
N ALA A 11 -3.66 4.27 -5.43
CA ALA A 11 -4.66 5.31 -5.65
C ALA A 11 -4.62 6.37 -4.54
N THR A 12 -4.49 5.94 -3.29
CA THR A 12 -4.37 6.86 -2.14
C THR A 12 -3.10 7.70 -2.22
N PHE A 13 -1.97 7.10 -2.61
CA PHE A 13 -0.71 7.82 -2.79
C PHE A 13 -0.82 8.86 -3.90
N ALA A 14 -1.42 8.51 -5.05
CA ALA A 14 -1.65 9.44 -6.14
C ALA A 14 -2.52 10.63 -5.70
N ALA A 15 -3.60 10.37 -4.95
CA ALA A 15 -4.43 11.41 -4.37
C ALA A 15 -3.65 12.31 -3.40
N CYS A 16 -2.89 11.73 -2.47
CA CYS A 16 -2.07 12.50 -1.53
C CYS A 16 -0.98 13.32 -2.25
N LEU A 17 -0.37 12.78 -3.31
CA LEU A 17 0.66 13.44 -4.10
C LEU A 17 0.10 14.70 -4.79
N ARG A 18 -1.11 14.61 -5.36
CA ARG A 18 -1.80 15.73 -6.02
C ARG A 18 -1.89 16.97 -5.13
N TYR A 19 -2.24 16.75 -3.87
CA TYR A 19 -2.45 17.81 -2.88
C TYR A 19 -1.23 18.09 -1.98
N SER A 20 -0.16 17.29 -2.07
CA SER A 20 1.04 17.50 -1.27
C SER A 20 1.81 18.75 -1.72
N LYS A 21 2.26 19.51 -0.71
CA LYS A 21 3.22 20.62 -0.88
C LYS A 21 4.67 20.14 -0.97
N GLN A 22 4.95 18.88 -0.63
CA GLN A 22 6.29 18.28 -0.56
C GLN A 22 6.48 17.16 -1.59
N ARG A 23 5.92 17.33 -2.80
CA ARG A 23 5.97 16.33 -3.88
C ARG A 23 7.37 16.05 -4.45
N GLU A 24 8.33 16.95 -4.22
CA GLU A 24 9.66 16.92 -4.85
C GLU A 24 10.42 15.61 -4.58
N ALA A 25 10.39 15.10 -3.35
CA ALA A 25 11.10 13.87 -3.00
C ALA A 25 10.52 12.65 -3.74
N ALA A 26 9.19 12.56 -3.84
CA ALA A 26 8.52 11.52 -4.61
C ALA A 26 8.84 11.63 -6.12
N LEU A 27 8.75 12.83 -6.69
CA LEU A 27 9.04 13.07 -8.11
C LEU A 27 10.50 12.75 -8.49
N LYS A 28 11.47 13.12 -7.64
CA LYS A 28 12.90 12.81 -7.88
C LYS A 28 13.19 11.31 -7.83
N ARG A 29 12.44 10.57 -7.00
CA ARG A 29 12.65 9.12 -6.84
C ARG A 29 11.94 8.32 -7.93
N ALA A 30 10.82 8.82 -8.42
CA ALA A 30 10.09 8.21 -9.52
C ALA A 30 10.92 8.26 -10.81
N LYS A 31 11.10 7.10 -11.44
CA LYS A 31 11.73 7.00 -12.76
C LYS A 31 10.68 6.61 -13.77
N LEU A 32 10.15 7.60 -14.48
CA LEU A 32 9.20 7.39 -15.56
C LEU A 32 9.93 6.83 -16.78
N SER A 33 9.38 5.77 -17.36
CA SER A 33 9.84 5.19 -18.61
C SER A 33 9.43 6.05 -19.80
N HIS A 34 9.96 5.74 -20.99
CA HIS A 34 9.54 6.43 -22.20
C HIS A 34 8.04 6.27 -22.49
N ALA A 35 7.49 5.08 -22.26
CA ALA A 35 6.06 4.82 -22.41
C ALA A 35 5.22 5.67 -21.44
N ASP A 36 5.64 5.78 -20.18
CA ASP A 36 4.94 6.64 -19.21
C ASP A 36 4.94 8.10 -19.66
N LEU A 37 6.06 8.60 -20.21
CA LEU A 37 6.16 9.97 -20.72
C LEU A 37 5.26 10.19 -21.95
N GLU A 38 5.12 9.18 -22.82
CA GLU A 38 4.23 9.26 -23.99
C GLU A 38 2.76 9.34 -23.56
N GLU A 39 2.33 8.50 -22.62
CA GLU A 39 0.98 8.54 -22.05
C GLU A 39 0.67 9.89 -21.38
N LEU A 40 1.64 10.45 -20.67
CA LEU A 40 1.52 11.78 -20.08
C LEU A 40 1.45 12.89 -21.14
N ALA A 41 2.22 12.78 -22.22
CA ALA A 41 2.24 13.78 -23.29
C ALA A 41 0.92 13.86 -24.06
N ILE A 42 0.26 12.71 -24.28
CA ILE A 42 -1.08 12.66 -24.90
C ILE A 42 -2.22 12.91 -23.91
N GLY A 43 -1.91 13.05 -22.62
CA GLY A 43 -2.88 13.31 -21.55
C GLY A 43 -3.80 12.12 -21.24
N SER A 44 -3.40 10.89 -21.58
CA SER A 44 -4.20 9.68 -21.32
C SER A 44 -4.19 9.27 -19.85
N VAL A 45 -3.15 9.67 -19.10
CA VAL A 45 -2.97 9.36 -17.68
C VAL A 45 -2.60 10.62 -16.89
N GLN A 46 -2.98 10.69 -15.62
CA GLN A 46 -2.57 11.78 -14.72
C GLN A 46 -1.13 11.57 -14.23
N VAL A 47 -0.36 12.66 -14.12
CA VAL A 47 1.03 12.64 -13.62
C VAL A 47 1.14 11.91 -12.30
N GLU A 48 0.22 12.16 -11.36
CA GLU A 48 0.25 11.53 -10.05
C GLU A 48 0.06 10.02 -10.11
N ARG A 49 -0.73 9.53 -11.08
CA ARG A 49 -0.92 8.10 -11.28
C ARG A 49 0.34 7.46 -11.86
N SER A 50 0.93 8.03 -12.90
CA SER A 50 2.18 7.50 -13.48
C SER A 50 3.33 7.51 -12.46
N VAL A 51 3.40 8.53 -11.60
CA VAL A 51 4.38 8.56 -10.50
C VAL A 51 4.09 7.46 -9.48
N ALA A 52 2.82 7.21 -9.13
CA ALA A 52 2.46 6.16 -8.20
C ALA A 52 2.80 4.75 -8.75
N GLU A 53 2.60 4.49 -10.05
CA GLU A 53 2.90 3.21 -10.70
C GLU A 53 4.38 2.79 -10.57
N PHE A 54 5.29 3.74 -10.38
CA PHE A 54 6.71 3.43 -10.15
C PHE A 54 6.98 2.75 -8.80
N PHE A 55 6.15 3.00 -7.78
CA PHE A 55 6.37 2.49 -6.43
C PHE A 55 5.66 1.16 -6.19
N SER A 56 6.28 0.28 -5.40
CA SER A 56 5.63 -0.94 -4.92
C SER A 56 4.80 -0.66 -3.68
N PHE A 57 3.52 -1.04 -3.72
CA PHE A 57 2.60 -0.96 -2.58
C PHE A 57 2.18 -2.34 -2.08
N GLN A 58 3.05 -3.35 -2.22
CA GLN A 58 2.75 -4.70 -1.75
C GLN A 58 3.06 -4.86 -0.26
N ARG A 59 4.23 -4.37 0.17
CA ARG A 59 4.75 -4.56 1.53
C ARG A 59 4.47 -3.36 2.44
N PRO A 60 4.05 -3.56 3.70
CA PRO A 60 3.87 -2.50 4.68
C PRO A 60 5.08 -1.57 4.83
N SER A 61 6.30 -2.10 4.80
CA SER A 61 7.56 -1.34 4.83
C SER A 61 7.69 -0.39 3.64
N ALA A 62 7.51 -0.92 2.42
CA ALA A 62 7.59 -0.15 1.19
C ALA A 62 6.50 0.94 1.14
N ILE A 63 5.28 0.61 1.58
CA ILE A 63 4.18 1.57 1.69
C ILE A 63 4.56 2.71 2.64
N ALA A 64 4.99 2.40 3.87
CA ALA A 64 5.32 3.40 4.87
C ALA A 64 6.45 4.34 4.40
N GLU A 65 7.51 3.79 3.81
CA GLU A 65 8.62 4.59 3.28
C GLU A 65 8.22 5.45 2.09
N THR A 66 7.34 4.94 1.23
CA THR A 66 6.83 5.70 0.08
C THR A 66 5.97 6.87 0.53
N PHE A 67 5.04 6.68 1.48
CA PHE A 67 4.20 7.76 1.99
C PHE A 67 4.97 8.85 2.75
N LYS A 68 6.09 8.50 3.41
CA LYS A 68 7.01 9.50 4.00
C LYS A 68 7.64 10.45 2.98
N LEU A 69 7.70 10.07 1.70
CA LEU A 69 8.15 10.97 0.63
C LEU A 69 7.17 12.12 0.39
N LEU A 70 5.90 11.97 0.78
CA LEU A 70 4.88 13.02 0.66
C LEU A 70 4.79 13.90 1.90
N ASP A 71 5.03 13.31 3.07
CA ASP A 71 5.11 14.00 4.36
C ASP A 71 5.88 13.09 5.34
N PRO A 72 7.07 13.49 5.84
CA PRO A 72 7.86 12.70 6.78
C PRO A 72 7.12 12.35 8.09
N LYS A 73 6.05 13.08 8.44
CA LYS A 73 5.24 12.81 9.64
C LYS A 73 4.15 11.75 9.40
N LEU A 74 3.90 11.36 8.16
CA LEU A 74 2.89 10.36 7.79
C LEU A 74 3.44 8.94 7.94
N ASP A 75 3.52 8.46 9.19
CA ASP A 75 4.00 7.11 9.50
C ASP A 75 2.88 6.06 9.42
N LEU A 76 2.69 5.49 8.21
CA LEU A 76 1.71 4.42 8.00
C LEU A 76 2.10 3.07 8.63
N ALA A 77 3.35 2.90 9.09
CA ALA A 77 3.73 1.66 9.78
C ALA A 77 3.17 1.61 11.21
N ALA A 78 3.12 2.76 11.90
CA ALA A 78 2.61 2.87 13.27
C ALA A 78 1.21 2.27 13.48
N PRO A 79 0.16 2.61 12.69
CA PRO A 79 -1.16 2.01 12.87
C PRO A 79 -1.18 0.48 12.62
N LEU A 80 -0.31 -0.03 11.74
CA LEU A 80 -0.23 -1.46 11.42
C LEU A 80 0.52 -2.28 12.49
N ARG A 81 1.43 -1.65 13.24
CA ARG A 81 2.16 -2.28 14.36
C ARG A 81 1.32 -2.42 15.63
N LYS A 82 0.15 -1.77 15.71
CA LYS A 82 -0.72 -1.87 16.89
C LYS A 82 -1.22 -3.31 17.09
N PRO A 83 -1.40 -3.77 18.34
CA PRO A 83 -1.93 -5.09 18.64
C PRO A 83 -3.25 -5.39 17.89
N TYR A 84 -3.45 -6.66 17.53
CA TYR A 84 -4.65 -7.09 16.82
C TYR A 84 -5.15 -8.45 17.34
N ARG A 85 -6.44 -8.54 17.67
CA ARG A 85 -7.14 -9.76 18.14
C ARG A 85 -6.35 -10.64 19.12
N ARG A 86 -5.68 -10.03 20.11
CA ARG A 86 -4.86 -10.71 21.12
C ARG A 86 -3.70 -11.56 20.55
N ARG A 87 -3.37 -11.41 19.27
CA ARG A 87 -2.24 -12.09 18.64
C ARG A 87 -0.93 -11.40 19.02
N ARG A 88 0.16 -12.16 19.08
CA ARG A 88 1.52 -11.63 19.32
C ARG A 88 2.10 -10.92 18.10
N VAL A 89 1.70 -11.35 16.89
CA VAL A 89 2.20 -10.80 15.63
C VAL A 89 1.29 -9.64 15.20
N PRO A 90 1.84 -8.44 14.94
CA PRO A 90 1.07 -7.31 14.44
C PRO A 90 0.71 -7.50 12.95
N LEU A 91 -0.27 -6.72 12.47
CA LEU A 91 -0.69 -6.74 11.06
C LEU A 91 0.47 -6.41 10.13
N TYR A 92 1.35 -5.49 10.55
CA TYR A 92 2.55 -5.13 9.81
C TYR A 92 3.39 -6.37 9.46
N ASP A 93 3.81 -7.15 10.47
CA ASP A 93 4.67 -8.31 10.26
C ASP A 93 3.93 -9.45 9.56
N SER A 94 2.63 -9.62 9.85
CA SER A 94 1.81 -10.65 9.21
C SER A 94 1.68 -10.43 7.69
N ILE A 95 1.50 -9.19 7.25
CA ILE A 95 1.36 -8.86 5.82
C ILE A 95 2.73 -8.90 5.11
N GLU A 96 3.81 -8.49 5.78
CA GLU A 96 5.18 -8.68 5.26
C GLU A 96 5.46 -10.15 4.96
N ALA A 97 5.24 -11.03 5.94
CA ALA A 97 5.45 -12.47 5.81
C ALA A 97 4.60 -13.08 4.69
N LEU A 98 3.37 -12.58 4.53
CA LEU A 98 2.48 -13.05 3.46
C LEU A 98 3.01 -12.71 2.06
N VAL A 99 3.52 -11.49 1.86
CA VAL A 99 4.11 -11.10 0.57
C VAL A 99 5.38 -11.90 0.29
N GLU A 100 6.17 -12.17 1.33
CA GLU A 100 7.36 -13.04 1.23
C GLU A 100 7.00 -14.47 0.83
N GLN A 101 6.00 -15.07 1.47
CA GLN A 101 5.53 -16.41 1.15
C GLN A 101 5.00 -16.48 -0.29
N ARG A 102 4.23 -15.47 -0.73
CA ARG A 102 3.77 -15.39 -2.12
C ARG A 102 4.94 -15.34 -3.09
N ASN A 103 5.94 -14.50 -2.83
CA ASN A 103 7.12 -14.38 -3.70
C ASN A 103 7.90 -15.69 -3.73
N ALA A 104 8.09 -16.34 -2.57
CA ALA A 104 8.74 -17.64 -2.48
C ALA A 104 7.98 -18.71 -3.27
N LEU A 105 6.64 -18.74 -3.20
CA LEU A 105 5.81 -19.68 -3.96
C LEU A 105 5.94 -19.47 -5.48
N VAL A 106 5.94 -18.21 -5.94
CA VAL A 106 6.16 -17.87 -7.36
C VAL A 106 7.53 -18.33 -7.84
N HIS A 107 8.56 -18.28 -6.98
CA HIS A 107 9.91 -18.69 -7.33
C HIS A 107 10.20 -20.19 -7.13
N ALA A 108 9.53 -20.86 -6.19
CA ALA A 108 9.80 -22.25 -5.79
C ALA A 108 8.82 -23.28 -6.37
N GLY A 109 7.66 -22.87 -6.88
CA GLY A 109 6.72 -23.74 -7.60
C GLY A 109 5.96 -24.78 -6.75
N ASP A 110 6.07 -24.73 -5.42
CA ASP A 110 5.49 -25.73 -4.52
C ASP A 110 4.16 -25.22 -3.93
N ILE A 111 3.07 -25.98 -4.12
CA ILE A 111 1.71 -25.59 -3.70
C ILE A 111 1.18 -26.62 -2.69
N SER A 112 0.98 -26.19 -1.44
CA SER A 112 0.30 -26.99 -0.42
C SER A 112 -1.17 -26.55 -0.28
N LEU A 113 -2.10 -27.33 -0.84
CA LEU A 113 -3.50 -26.93 -1.04
C LEU A 113 -4.39 -26.96 0.21
N GLY A 114 -4.06 -27.74 1.24
CA GLY A 114 -4.92 -27.94 2.42
C GLY A 114 -4.84 -26.85 3.52
N LEU A 115 -3.81 -26.00 3.46
CA LEU A 115 -3.58 -24.90 4.41
C LEU A 115 -4.20 -23.57 3.96
N PHE A 116 -4.61 -23.47 2.69
CA PHE A 116 -4.95 -22.20 2.05
C PHE A 116 -6.24 -21.57 2.58
N ASP A 117 -7.34 -22.30 2.79
CA ASP A 117 -8.64 -21.64 3.06
C ASP A 117 -8.68 -20.84 4.37
N LYS A 118 -8.28 -21.43 5.50
CA LYS A 118 -8.23 -20.71 6.79
C LYS A 118 -7.19 -19.58 6.78
N GLN A 119 -6.09 -19.78 6.06
CA GLN A 119 -5.05 -18.76 5.91
C GLN A 119 -5.53 -17.60 5.03
N LEU A 120 -6.31 -17.89 3.98
CA LEU A 120 -6.94 -16.89 3.11
C LEU A 120 -7.98 -16.07 3.87
N GLU A 121 -8.86 -16.69 4.65
CA GLU A 121 -9.84 -15.94 5.48
C GLU A 121 -9.14 -15.02 6.49
N THR A 122 -8.10 -15.53 7.15
CA THR A 122 -7.29 -14.75 8.08
C THR A 122 -6.61 -13.59 7.35
N THR A 123 -6.02 -13.86 6.19
CA THR A 123 -5.40 -12.85 5.33
C THR A 123 -6.38 -11.77 4.91
N MET A 124 -7.57 -12.15 4.45
CA MET A 124 -8.60 -11.20 4.04
C MET A 124 -8.97 -10.28 5.19
N THR A 125 -9.23 -10.86 6.36
CA THR A 125 -9.57 -10.13 7.56
C THR A 125 -8.45 -9.17 8.00
N ASP A 126 -7.21 -9.63 7.92
CA ASP A 126 -6.02 -8.85 8.30
C ASP A 126 -5.78 -7.68 7.32
N LEU A 127 -5.92 -7.91 6.00
CA LEU A 127 -5.81 -6.86 4.99
C LEU A 127 -6.91 -5.82 5.13
N THR A 128 -8.16 -6.23 5.34
CA THR A 128 -9.29 -5.31 5.55
C THR A 128 -9.07 -4.44 6.78
N GLU A 129 -8.68 -5.03 7.91
CA GLU A 129 -8.37 -4.25 9.12
C GLU A 129 -7.18 -3.31 8.90
N ALA A 130 -6.14 -3.76 8.20
CA ALA A 130 -4.97 -2.95 7.92
C ALA A 130 -5.32 -1.74 7.03
N ILE A 131 -6.17 -1.93 6.00
CA ILE A 131 -6.71 -0.83 5.18
C ILE A 131 -7.51 0.13 6.06
N ASN A 132 -8.41 -0.36 6.90
CA ASN A 132 -9.21 0.47 7.80
C ASN A 132 -8.32 1.33 8.71
N ARG A 133 -7.29 0.72 9.31
CA ARG A 133 -6.35 1.40 10.20
C ARG A 133 -5.51 2.46 9.47
N ALA A 134 -5.02 2.14 8.28
CA ALA A 134 -4.27 3.07 7.45
C ALA A 134 -5.15 4.24 6.99
N TYR A 135 -6.35 3.95 6.50
CA TYR A 135 -7.30 4.97 6.03
C TYR A 135 -7.71 5.92 7.16
N ASN A 136 -8.04 5.39 8.34
CA ASN A 136 -8.32 6.22 9.53
C ASN A 136 -7.13 7.09 9.94
N TYR A 137 -5.92 6.56 9.85
CA TYR A 137 -4.71 7.33 10.16
C TYR A 137 -4.47 8.46 9.15
N ILE A 138 -4.63 8.18 7.86
CA ILE A 138 -4.54 9.17 6.78
C ILE A 138 -5.63 10.23 6.94
N ALA A 139 -6.86 9.83 7.24
CA ALA A 139 -7.99 10.72 7.48
C ALA A 139 -7.71 11.68 8.64
N LYS A 140 -7.19 11.15 9.76
CA LYS A 140 -6.76 11.97 10.89
C LYS A 140 -5.61 12.92 10.52
N HIS A 141 -4.64 12.47 9.74
CA HIS A 141 -3.48 13.28 9.34
C HIS A 141 -3.87 14.46 8.45
N TYR A 142 -4.77 14.22 7.49
CA TYR A 142 -5.22 15.24 6.53
C TYR A 142 -6.51 15.97 6.93
N GLY A 143 -7.14 15.60 8.06
CA GLY A 143 -8.29 16.29 8.62
C GLY A 143 -9.61 16.05 7.90
N PHE A 144 -9.84 14.86 7.35
CA PHE A 144 -11.11 14.47 6.74
C PHE A 144 -11.80 13.31 7.49
N VAL A 145 -13.09 13.11 7.24
CA VAL A 145 -13.88 12.01 7.84
C VAL A 145 -13.81 10.80 6.90
N PRO A 146 -13.31 9.64 7.35
CA PRO A 146 -13.24 8.45 6.51
C PRO A 146 -14.63 7.86 6.28
N ASN A 147 -14.93 7.47 5.04
CA ASN A 147 -16.13 6.70 4.71
C ASN A 147 -15.82 5.20 4.68
N HIS A 148 -16.53 4.43 5.51
CA HIS A 148 -16.39 2.97 5.61
C HIS A 148 -17.53 2.19 4.94
N ASP A 149 -18.37 2.87 4.17
CA ASP A 149 -19.51 2.31 3.46
C ASP A 149 -19.06 1.77 2.09
N TYR A 150 -18.56 0.53 2.09
CA TYR A 150 -18.11 -0.23 0.92
C TYR A 150 -18.42 -1.72 1.04
#